data_AF-A0A8S9XSH3-F1
#
_entry.id   AF-A0A8S9XSH3-F1
#
_cell.length_a   1.000
_cell.length_b   1.000
_cell.length_c   1.000
_cell.angle_alpha   90.00
_cell.angle_beta   90.00
_cell.angle_gamma   90.00
#
_symmetry.space_group_name_H-M   'P 1'
#
loop_
_entity.id
_entity.type
_entity.pdbx_description
1 polymer ?
#
loop_
_entity_poly.entity_id
_entity_poly.type
_entity_poly.pdbx_seq_one_letter_code
_entity_poly.pdbx_strand_id
1 'polypeptide(L)'
;MTFMLQYWFAKHAPNNLKKIEAIFPIPGHSFIPPDRVFAQIEKKLEKIETLVEPSEFDNILSERGTVFKPGRDYADHDWKKTSNAFLKPPAQWHFKFAPTKRFFITKRNNKVLVQGEVLYKSEVGARQSVLKNKRSIITSKLTPVVPGTVVKPLKLRDVQNLLTKHFGPNWDNDGRLTFHKNIFASAAHEGGPREEEEKEDRGEEEHLDEICEPIEDDDASRV
;
A
#
# COMPACT_ATOMS: atom_id res chain seq x y z
N MET A 1 5.29 -5.98 -2.69
CA MET A 1 4.56 -6.98 -3.49
C MET A 1 5.31 -8.31 -3.63
N THR A 2 6.52 -8.37 -4.21
CA THR A 2 7.20 -9.64 -4.54
C THR A 2 7.43 -10.56 -3.33
N PHE A 3 7.78 -10.02 -2.14
CA PHE A 3 7.95 -10.85 -0.94
C PHE A 3 6.65 -11.52 -0.49
N MET A 4 5.53 -10.80 -0.50
CA MET A 4 4.21 -11.33 -0.12
C MET A 4 3.80 -12.50 -1.02
N LEU A 5 3.98 -12.35 -2.34
CA LEU A 5 3.70 -13.42 -3.30
C LEU A 5 4.60 -14.63 -3.07
N GLN A 6 5.90 -14.42 -2.85
CA GLN A 6 6.80 -15.53 -2.55
C GLN A 6 6.46 -16.21 -1.21
N TYR A 7 6.03 -15.45 -0.20
CA TYR A 7 5.58 -15.94 1.11
C TYR A 7 4.33 -16.81 0.99
N TRP A 8 3.28 -16.27 0.38
CA TRP A 8 2.04 -16.99 0.12
C TRP A 8 2.32 -18.24 -0.70
N PHE A 9 3.12 -18.10 -1.76
CA PHE A 9 3.48 -19.23 -2.60
C PHE A 9 4.18 -20.31 -1.80
N ALA A 10 5.18 -19.98 -0.99
CA ALA A 10 5.93 -20.96 -0.20
C ALA A 10 5.08 -21.66 0.87
N LYS A 11 4.23 -20.91 1.60
CA LYS A 11 3.61 -21.39 2.85
C LYS A 11 2.14 -21.77 2.73
N HIS A 12 1.41 -21.18 1.80
CA HIS A 12 -0.05 -21.28 1.74
C HIS A 12 -0.57 -21.84 0.41
N ALA A 13 0.18 -21.67 -0.68
CA ALA A 13 -0.28 -22.15 -1.97
C ALA A 13 -0.34 -23.69 -2.03
N PRO A 14 -1.34 -24.25 -2.72
CA PRO A 14 -1.49 -25.69 -2.85
C PRO A 14 -0.33 -26.31 -3.63
N ASN A 15 -0.06 -27.59 -3.37
CA ASN A 15 1.13 -28.29 -3.90
C ASN A 15 1.11 -28.46 -5.43
N ASN A 16 -0.05 -28.39 -6.06
CA ASN A 16 -0.20 -28.46 -7.51
C ASN A 16 0.17 -27.15 -8.23
N LEU A 17 0.26 -26.02 -7.52
CA LEU A 17 0.62 -24.74 -8.12
C LEU A 17 2.13 -24.66 -8.37
N LYS A 18 2.53 -24.64 -9.65
CA LYS A 18 3.94 -24.71 -10.08
C LYS A 18 4.61 -23.35 -10.31
N LYS A 19 3.83 -22.35 -10.76
CA LYS A 19 4.32 -21.02 -11.16
C LYS A 19 3.27 -19.97 -10.81
N ILE A 20 3.72 -18.81 -10.33
CA ILE A 20 2.95 -17.58 -10.33
C ILE A 20 3.54 -16.69 -11.42
N GLU A 21 2.67 -16.10 -12.22
CA GLU A 21 3.02 -15.09 -13.20
C GLU A 21 2.37 -13.77 -12.78
N ALA A 22 3.18 -12.74 -12.62
CA ALA A 22 2.71 -11.38 -12.40
C ALA A 22 3.06 -10.55 -13.64
N ILE A 23 2.07 -9.90 -14.23
CA ILE A 23 2.21 -9.09 -15.44
C ILE A 23 1.98 -7.63 -15.03
N PHE A 24 2.94 -6.76 -15.35
CA PHE A 24 2.79 -5.32 -15.20
C PHE A 24 2.26 -4.75 -16.51
N PRO A 25 1.08 -4.11 -16.49
CA PRO A 25 0.47 -3.61 -17.71
C PRO A 25 1.27 -2.39 -18.23
N ILE A 26 1.08 -2.06 -19.52
CA ILE A 26 1.75 -0.92 -20.13
C ILE A 26 1.11 0.37 -19.59
N PRO A 27 1.89 1.32 -19.06
CA PRO A 27 1.38 2.65 -18.71
C PRO A 27 0.60 3.26 -19.89
N GLY A 28 -0.57 3.87 -19.64
CA GLY A 28 -1.39 4.52 -20.67
C GLY A 28 -2.41 3.62 -21.40
N HIS A 29 -2.23 2.28 -21.40
CA HIS A 29 -3.20 1.34 -21.99
C HIS A 29 -3.96 0.51 -20.95
N SER A 30 -3.73 0.83 -19.67
CA SER A 30 -4.24 0.08 -18.54
C SER A 30 -5.62 0.61 -18.15
N PHE A 31 -6.68 0.18 -18.85
CA PHE A 31 -8.02 0.31 -18.28
C PHE A 31 -8.22 -0.81 -17.25
N ILE A 32 -7.64 -0.65 -16.06
CA ILE A 32 -7.73 -1.69 -15.03
C ILE A 32 -9.11 -1.58 -14.37
N PRO A 33 -9.89 -2.67 -14.25
CA PRO A 33 -11.21 -2.62 -13.63
C PRO A 33 -11.28 -1.94 -12.24
N PRO A 34 -10.27 -2.04 -11.35
CA PRO A 34 -10.23 -1.30 -10.09
C PRO A 34 -10.25 0.22 -10.27
N ASP A 35 -9.62 0.77 -11.32
CA ASP A 35 -9.58 2.21 -11.56
C ASP A 35 -10.98 2.77 -11.81
N ARG A 36 -11.83 2.00 -12.51
CA ARG A 36 -13.24 2.34 -12.70
C ARG A 36 -13.99 2.37 -11.36
N VAL A 37 -13.70 1.43 -10.46
CA VAL A 37 -14.33 1.39 -9.13
C VAL A 37 -13.89 2.59 -8.30
N PHE A 38 -12.59 2.93 -8.31
CA PHE A 38 -12.07 4.11 -7.62
C PHE A 38 -12.67 5.40 -8.17
N ALA A 39 -12.72 5.58 -9.50
CA ALA A 39 -13.33 6.75 -10.12
C ALA A 39 -14.82 6.89 -9.76
N GLN A 40 -15.55 5.79 -9.59
CA GLN A 40 -16.96 5.84 -9.15
C GLN A 40 -17.10 6.24 -7.68
N ILE A 41 -16.22 5.73 -6.82
CA ILE A 41 -16.17 6.10 -5.39
C ILE A 41 -15.80 7.57 -5.24
N GLU A 42 -14.78 8.03 -5.97
CA GLU A 42 -14.31 9.42 -5.97
C GLU A 42 -15.40 10.40 -6.42
N LYS A 43 -16.06 10.14 -7.55
CA LYS A 43 -17.23 10.93 -8.02
C LYS A 43 -18.38 11.00 -7.01
N LYS A 44 -18.48 10.02 -6.12
CA LYS A 44 -19.47 10.03 -5.04
C LYS A 44 -18.98 10.85 -3.86
N LEU A 45 -17.72 10.68 -3.46
CA LEU A 45 -17.08 11.47 -2.39
C LEU A 45 -17.08 12.96 -2.71
N GLU A 46 -16.82 13.36 -3.96
CA GLU A 46 -16.86 14.76 -4.39
C GLU A 46 -18.23 15.45 -4.18
N LYS A 47 -19.32 14.67 -4.16
CA LYS A 47 -20.68 15.19 -3.94
C LYS A 47 -21.03 15.33 -2.47
N ILE A 48 -20.22 14.75 -1.58
CA ILE A 48 -20.45 14.74 -0.14
C ILE A 48 -19.56 15.82 0.47
N GLU A 49 -20.17 16.90 0.92
CA GLU A 49 -19.44 18.06 1.46
C GLU A 49 -18.73 17.75 2.79
N THR A 50 -19.29 16.86 3.61
CA THR A 50 -18.74 16.55 4.93
C THR A 50 -19.03 15.11 5.32
N LEU A 51 -17.98 14.40 5.75
CA LEU A 51 -18.04 13.10 6.40
C LEU A 51 -17.73 13.29 7.88
N VAL A 52 -18.71 13.01 8.73
CA VAL A 52 -18.61 13.23 10.18
C VAL A 52 -18.25 11.93 10.88
N GLU A 53 -18.82 10.80 10.44
CA GLU A 53 -18.57 9.51 11.04
C GLU A 53 -17.73 8.61 10.12
N PRO A 54 -16.76 7.84 10.66
CA PRO A 54 -16.01 6.88 9.86
C PRO A 54 -16.90 5.81 9.19
N SER A 55 -18.06 5.52 9.79
CA SER A 55 -19.06 4.60 9.27
C SER A 55 -19.59 5.04 7.90
N GLU A 56 -19.68 6.34 7.64
CA GLU A 56 -20.15 6.89 6.36
C GLU A 56 -19.18 6.54 5.23
N PHE A 57 -17.88 6.61 5.51
CA PHE A 57 -16.85 6.21 4.56
C PHE A 57 -16.90 4.71 4.26
N ASP A 58 -17.04 3.88 5.30
CA ASP A 58 -17.21 2.43 5.12
C ASP A 58 -18.43 2.09 4.26
N ASN A 59 -19.56 2.78 4.50
CA ASN A 59 -20.79 2.58 3.73
C ASN A 59 -20.58 2.92 2.26
N ILE A 60 -19.90 4.03 1.94
CA ILE A 60 -19.59 4.43 0.56
C ILE A 60 -18.74 3.38 -0.15
N LEU A 61 -17.70 2.87 0.52
CA LEU A 61 -16.86 1.81 -0.04
C LEU A 61 -17.64 0.51 -0.26
N SER A 62 -18.56 0.19 0.66
CA SER A 62 -19.34 -1.06 0.62
C SER A 62 -20.32 -1.16 -0.55
N GLU A 63 -20.71 -0.02 -1.15
CA GLU A 63 -21.59 0.00 -2.32
C GLU A 63 -20.95 -0.56 -3.58
N ARG A 64 -19.63 -0.46 -3.69
CA ARG A 64 -18.87 -0.83 -4.90
C ARG A 64 -17.83 -1.91 -4.65
N GLY A 65 -17.63 -2.34 -3.40
CA GLY A 65 -16.68 -3.36 -3.04
C GLY A 65 -16.96 -4.01 -1.68
N THR A 66 -16.16 -5.01 -1.34
CA THR A 66 -16.18 -5.64 -0.01
C THR A 66 -15.16 -4.94 0.88
N VAL A 67 -15.63 -4.38 2.00
CA VAL A 67 -14.78 -3.68 2.97
C VAL A 67 -14.25 -4.68 3.99
N PHE A 68 -12.93 -4.73 4.15
CA PHE A 68 -12.25 -5.49 5.20
C PHE A 68 -11.53 -4.53 6.14
N LYS A 69 -11.79 -4.65 7.44
CA LYS A 69 -11.24 -3.78 8.49
C LYS A 69 -10.00 -4.43 9.12
N PRO A 70 -8.81 -3.81 9.01
CA PRO A 70 -7.60 -4.32 9.65
C PRO A 70 -7.77 -4.45 11.16
N GLY A 71 -7.31 -5.58 11.71
CA GLY A 71 -7.39 -5.94 13.13
C GLY A 71 -8.77 -6.30 13.67
N ARG A 72 -9.83 -6.11 12.88
CA ARG A 72 -11.17 -6.66 13.14
C ARG A 72 -11.42 -7.90 12.30
N ASP A 73 -11.30 -7.76 10.98
CA ASP A 73 -11.63 -8.83 10.03
C ASP A 73 -10.41 -9.68 9.66
N TYR A 74 -9.20 -9.09 9.73
CA TYR A 74 -7.95 -9.81 9.49
C TYR A 74 -6.78 -9.20 10.27
N ALA A 75 -5.80 -10.04 10.61
CA ALA A 75 -4.54 -9.57 11.16
C ALA A 75 -3.61 -9.12 10.02
N ASP A 76 -3.28 -7.83 9.98
CA ASP A 76 -2.24 -7.34 9.09
C ASP A 76 -0.85 -7.57 9.70
N HIS A 77 0.18 -7.57 8.86
CA HIS A 77 1.54 -7.88 9.25
C HIS A 77 2.53 -6.84 8.71
N ASP A 78 3.65 -6.65 9.40
CA ASP A 78 4.70 -5.75 8.97
C ASP A 78 5.51 -6.38 7.82
N TRP A 79 4.92 -6.30 6.63
CA TRP A 79 5.51 -6.80 5.41
C TRP A 79 6.74 -6.00 5.01
N LYS A 80 6.81 -4.70 5.31
CA LYS A 80 7.90 -3.81 4.92
C LYS A 80 9.18 -4.17 5.67
N LYS A 81 9.11 -4.27 7.00
CA LYS A 81 10.26 -4.68 7.83
C LYS A 81 10.71 -6.09 7.47
N THR A 82 9.76 -7.01 7.31
CA THR A 82 10.08 -8.40 6.94
C THR A 82 10.72 -8.46 5.55
N SER A 83 10.16 -7.78 4.55
CA SER A 83 10.72 -7.78 3.19
C SER A 83 12.12 -7.19 3.18
N ASN A 84 12.36 -6.09 3.91
CA ASN A 84 13.68 -5.45 3.98
C ASN A 84 14.71 -6.35 4.68
N ALA A 85 14.29 -7.17 5.65
CA ALA A 85 15.16 -8.12 6.32
C ALA A 85 15.53 -9.34 5.44
N PHE A 86 14.62 -9.78 4.56
CA PHE A 86 14.77 -11.02 3.80
C PHE A 86 15.16 -10.84 2.33
N LEU A 87 14.67 -9.82 1.64
CA LEU A 87 14.96 -9.54 0.23
C LEU A 87 16.28 -8.80 0.06
N LYS A 88 17.03 -9.15 -0.99
CA LYS A 88 18.09 -8.29 -1.52
C LYS A 88 17.46 -6.97 -2.01
N PRO A 89 18.16 -5.83 -1.89
CA PRO A 89 17.72 -4.61 -2.56
C PRO A 89 17.60 -4.86 -4.08
N PRO A 90 16.63 -4.22 -4.77
CA PRO A 90 16.40 -4.44 -6.21
C PRO A 90 17.65 -4.29 -7.09
N ALA A 91 18.58 -3.39 -6.73
CA ALA A 91 19.84 -3.19 -7.44
C ALA A 91 20.76 -4.43 -7.45
N GLN A 92 20.59 -5.36 -6.50
CA GLN A 92 21.37 -6.60 -6.39
C GLN A 92 20.64 -7.81 -6.97
N TRP A 93 19.54 -7.59 -7.70
CA TRP A 93 18.85 -8.67 -8.38
C TRP A 93 19.57 -9.02 -9.68
N HIS A 94 19.35 -10.24 -10.15
CA HIS A 94 19.95 -10.74 -11.40
C HIS A 94 19.26 -10.20 -12.65
N PHE A 95 18.28 -9.30 -12.48
CA PHE A 95 17.62 -8.54 -13.52
C PHE A 95 17.25 -7.16 -12.95
N LYS A 96 17.06 -6.17 -13.83
CA LYS A 96 16.62 -4.83 -13.44
C LYS A 96 15.12 -4.82 -13.16
N PHE A 97 14.71 -4.40 -11.96
CA PHE A 97 13.31 -4.39 -11.56
C PHE A 97 12.44 -3.45 -12.43
N ALA A 98 12.86 -2.20 -12.61
CA ALA A 98 12.07 -1.17 -13.30
C ALA A 98 11.65 -1.52 -14.75
N PRO A 99 12.52 -2.00 -15.65
CA PRO A 99 12.12 -2.37 -17.01
C PRO A 99 11.40 -3.73 -17.09
N THR A 100 11.21 -4.43 -15.97
CA THR A 100 10.58 -5.75 -15.99
C THR A 100 9.08 -5.62 -16.18
N LYS A 101 8.56 -6.28 -17.21
CA LYS A 101 7.13 -6.31 -17.55
C LYS A 101 6.42 -7.56 -17.01
N ARG A 102 7.17 -8.64 -16.74
CA ARG A 102 6.63 -9.87 -16.14
C ARG A 102 7.56 -10.44 -15.08
N PHE A 103 7.00 -10.88 -13.96
CA PHE A 103 7.69 -11.74 -13.00
C PHE A 103 7.16 -13.17 -13.07
N PHE A 104 8.08 -14.13 -13.01
CA PHE A 104 7.76 -15.50 -12.68
C PHE A 104 8.30 -15.86 -11.31
N ILE A 105 7.44 -16.44 -10.49
CA ILE A 105 7.81 -17.01 -9.21
C ILE A 105 7.59 -18.52 -9.32
N THR A 106 8.64 -19.30 -9.14
CA THR A 106 8.62 -20.77 -9.31
C THR A 106 9.15 -21.47 -8.07
N LYS A 107 8.63 -22.66 -7.77
CA LYS A 107 9.15 -23.54 -6.73
C LYS A 107 10.07 -24.58 -7.34
N ARG A 108 11.29 -24.71 -6.81
CA ARG A 108 12.22 -25.79 -7.15
C ARG A 108 12.94 -26.25 -5.89
N ASN A 109 12.84 -27.53 -5.56
CA ASN A 109 13.51 -28.14 -4.40
C ASN A 109 13.29 -27.33 -3.09
N ASN A 110 12.04 -27.02 -2.76
CA ASN A 110 11.64 -26.18 -1.61
C ASN A 110 12.23 -24.75 -1.58
N LYS A 111 12.81 -24.28 -2.69
CA LYS A 111 13.25 -22.89 -2.86
C LYS A 111 12.28 -22.16 -3.78
N VAL A 112 12.02 -20.90 -3.45
CA VAL A 112 11.28 -19.99 -4.32
C VAL A 112 12.29 -19.19 -5.14
N LEU A 113 12.16 -19.28 -6.46
CA LEU A 113 13.00 -18.59 -7.42
C LEU A 113 12.18 -17.53 -8.15
N VAL A 114 12.82 -16.40 -8.44
CA VAL A 114 12.21 -15.29 -9.17
C VAL A 114 12.96 -15.12 -10.49
N GLN A 115 12.21 -14.78 -11.54
CA GLN A 115 12.70 -14.44 -12.87
C GLN A 115 11.97 -13.20 -13.33
N GLY A 116 12.70 -12.25 -13.93
CA GLY A 116 12.14 -11.04 -14.54
C GLY A 116 12.31 -11.05 -16.04
N GLU A 117 11.27 -10.63 -16.76
CA GLU A 117 11.27 -10.47 -18.22
C GLU A 117 10.96 -9.03 -18.62
N VAL A 118 11.82 -8.47 -19.47
CA VAL A 118 11.62 -7.13 -20.03
C VAL A 118 10.56 -7.14 -21.15
N LEU A 119 10.31 -8.30 -21.78
CA LEU A 119 9.33 -8.43 -22.85
C LEU A 119 8.11 -9.24 -22.40
N TYR A 120 6.94 -8.93 -22.97
CA TYR A 120 5.69 -9.61 -22.62
C TYR A 120 5.63 -11.06 -23.12
N LYS A 121 6.37 -11.40 -24.18
CA LYS A 121 6.25 -12.69 -24.88
C LYS A 121 7.48 -13.60 -24.75
N SER A 122 8.44 -13.25 -23.89
CA SER A 122 9.66 -14.06 -23.65
C SER A 122 9.63 -14.74 -22.27
N GLU A 123 10.34 -15.86 -22.15
CA GLU A 123 10.67 -16.53 -20.88
C GLU A 123 12.15 -16.95 -20.86
N VAL A 124 13.06 -16.04 -21.21
CA VAL A 124 14.49 -16.33 -21.39
C VAL A 124 15.36 -15.99 -20.17
N GLY A 125 14.81 -15.24 -19.22
CA GLY A 125 15.50 -14.80 -18.02
C GLY A 125 15.92 -15.95 -17.10
N ALA A 126 17.00 -15.72 -16.35
CA ALA A 126 17.44 -16.67 -15.34
C ALA A 126 16.44 -16.74 -14.17
N ARG A 127 16.33 -17.93 -13.56
CA ARG A 127 15.56 -18.16 -12.32
C ARG A 127 16.51 -18.22 -11.15
N GLN A 128 16.54 -17.18 -10.33
CA GLN A 128 17.42 -17.15 -9.15
C GLN A 128 16.71 -16.63 -7.90
N SER A 129 17.32 -16.89 -6.74
CA SER A 129 16.83 -16.35 -5.47
C SER A 129 17.17 -14.87 -5.33
N VAL A 130 16.15 -14.08 -5.01
CA VAL A 130 16.26 -12.66 -4.65
C VAL A 130 16.33 -12.44 -3.12
N LEU A 131 16.45 -13.52 -2.34
CA LEU A 131 16.63 -13.45 -0.89
C LEU A 131 18.08 -13.16 -0.53
N LYS A 132 18.31 -12.47 0.60
CA LYS A 132 19.65 -12.28 1.17
C LYS A 132 20.30 -13.62 1.54
N ASN A 133 21.63 -13.63 1.64
CA ASN A 133 22.38 -14.84 1.98
C ASN A 133 21.88 -15.48 3.28
N LYS A 134 21.79 -16.82 3.29
CA LYS A 134 21.29 -17.64 4.42
C LYS A 134 19.85 -17.33 4.88
N ARG A 135 19.07 -16.56 4.12
CA ARG A 135 17.64 -16.34 4.37
C ARG A 135 16.79 -17.30 3.56
N SER A 136 15.67 -17.73 4.16
CA SER A 136 14.65 -18.57 3.53
C SER A 136 13.28 -18.04 3.90
N ILE A 137 12.33 -18.11 2.98
CA ILE A 137 10.95 -17.68 3.22
C ILE A 137 10.30 -18.57 4.28
N ILE A 138 10.63 -19.86 4.30
CA ILE A 138 10.10 -20.82 5.26
C ILE A 138 10.41 -20.35 6.69
N THR A 139 11.61 -19.80 6.93
CA THR A 139 12.06 -19.32 8.24
C THR A 139 11.57 -17.90 8.57
N SER A 140 10.91 -17.20 7.64
CA SER A 140 10.35 -15.89 7.92
C SER A 140 9.18 -15.97 8.90
N LYS A 141 9.22 -15.13 9.93
CA LYS A 141 8.12 -14.90 10.87
C LYS A 141 7.60 -13.49 10.63
N LEU A 142 6.29 -13.38 10.42
CA LEU A 142 5.63 -12.10 10.27
C LEU A 142 5.30 -11.55 11.64
N THR A 143 5.54 -10.26 11.85
CA THR A 143 5.11 -9.55 13.05
C THR A 143 3.74 -8.94 12.75
N PRO A 144 2.70 -9.21 13.57
CA PRO A 144 1.40 -8.58 13.38
C PRO A 144 1.50 -7.08 13.63
N VAL A 145 0.74 -6.30 12.85
CA VAL A 145 0.56 -4.87 13.08
C VAL A 145 -0.65 -4.72 13.99
N VAL A 146 -0.46 -4.04 15.12
CA VAL A 146 -1.56 -3.70 16.03
C VAL A 146 -2.22 -2.43 15.51
N PRO A 147 -3.54 -2.42 15.24
CA PRO A 147 -4.26 -1.20 14.94
C PRO A 147 -4.27 -0.24 16.13
N GLY A 148 -4.22 1.05 15.85
CA GLY A 148 -4.06 2.09 16.86
C GLY A 148 -2.65 2.66 16.79
N THR A 149 -2.49 3.71 15.98
CA THR A 149 -1.26 4.48 15.95
C THR A 149 -1.45 5.68 16.86
N VAL A 150 -0.45 5.95 17.71
CA VAL A 150 -0.41 7.18 18.51
C VAL A 150 -0.43 8.37 17.55
N VAL A 151 -1.48 9.18 17.64
CA VAL A 151 -1.61 10.37 16.80
C VAL A 151 -0.62 11.40 17.29
N LYS A 152 0.18 11.95 16.37
CA LYS A 152 1.15 12.99 16.71
C LYS A 152 0.45 14.20 17.36
N PRO A 153 1.04 14.83 18.39
CA PRO A 153 0.44 15.98 19.08
C PRO A 153 0.06 17.16 18.17
N LEU A 154 0.83 17.41 17.12
CA LEU A 154 0.53 18.45 16.13
C LEU A 154 -0.77 18.14 15.37
N LYS A 155 -0.94 16.91 14.90
CA LYS A 155 -2.18 16.48 14.22
C LYS A 155 -3.40 16.56 15.13
N LEU A 156 -3.24 16.25 16.42
CA LEU A 156 -4.33 16.40 17.40
C LEU A 156 -4.76 17.86 17.53
N ARG A 157 -3.81 18.80 17.61
CA ARG A 157 -4.10 20.24 17.62
C ARG A 157 -4.82 20.68 16.36
N ASP A 158 -4.37 20.24 15.19
CA ASP A 158 -5.00 20.59 13.91
C ASP A 158 -6.44 20.08 13.82
N VAL A 159 -6.66 18.81 14.21
CA VAL A 159 -8.01 18.22 14.26
C VAL A 159 -8.89 18.97 15.26
N GLN A 160 -8.38 19.34 16.43
CA GLN A 160 -9.13 20.12 17.42
C GLN A 160 -9.54 21.49 16.87
N ASN A 161 -8.63 22.18 16.17
CA ASN A 161 -8.91 23.46 15.53
C ASN A 161 -9.98 23.32 14.44
N LEU A 162 -9.89 22.26 13.63
CA LEU A 162 -10.88 21.99 12.58
C LEU A 162 -12.27 21.73 13.16
N LEU A 163 -12.37 20.88 14.18
CA LEU A 163 -13.63 20.57 14.84
C LEU A 163 -14.24 21.81 15.50
N THR A 164 -13.41 22.62 16.16
CA THR A 164 -13.85 23.88 16.77
C THR A 164 -14.35 24.89 15.73
N LYS A 165 -13.70 24.96 14.57
CA LYS A 165 -14.09 25.87 13.49
C LYS A 165 -15.40 25.45 12.81
N HIS A 166 -15.61 24.15 12.61
CA HIS A 166 -16.78 23.64 11.88
C HIS A 166 -18.02 23.43 12.78
N PHE A 167 -17.83 22.99 14.03
CA PHE A 167 -18.93 22.63 14.93
C PHE A 167 -19.02 23.52 16.18
N GLY A 168 -18.11 24.48 16.31
CA GLY A 168 -18.05 25.39 17.46
C GLY A 168 -17.25 24.84 18.63
N PRO A 169 -17.07 25.62 19.70
CA PRO A 169 -16.23 25.25 20.86
C PRO A 169 -16.77 24.06 21.67
N ASN A 170 -18.06 23.75 21.56
CA ASN A 170 -18.74 22.69 22.32
C ASN A 170 -18.98 21.42 21.47
N TRP A 171 -18.15 21.20 20.45
CA TRP A 171 -18.27 20.08 19.51
C TRP A 171 -18.22 18.71 20.20
N ASP A 172 -17.58 18.63 21.36
CA ASP A 172 -17.41 17.42 22.17
C ASP A 172 -18.73 16.89 22.80
N ASN A 173 -19.78 17.72 22.75
CA ASN A 173 -21.14 17.35 23.16
C ASN A 173 -21.96 16.75 22.01
N ASP A 174 -21.50 16.85 20.76
CA ASP A 174 -22.17 16.23 19.61
C ASP A 174 -21.89 14.73 19.60
N GLY A 175 -22.94 13.92 19.74
CA GLY A 175 -22.85 12.46 19.70
C GLY A 175 -22.24 11.91 18.41
N ARG A 176 -22.34 12.63 17.29
CA ARG A 176 -21.74 12.23 16.00
C ARG A 176 -20.22 12.31 16.01
N LEU A 177 -19.64 13.13 16.88
CA LEU A 177 -18.19 13.34 17.00
C LEU A 177 -17.54 12.45 18.07
N THR A 178 -18.27 11.42 18.55
CA THR A 178 -17.78 10.45 19.55
C THR A 178 -16.47 9.79 19.13
N PHE A 179 -16.28 9.53 17.83
CA PHE A 179 -15.03 8.99 17.31
C PHE A 179 -13.83 9.88 17.63
N HIS A 180 -13.94 11.19 17.37
CA HIS A 180 -12.87 12.14 17.64
C HIS A 180 -12.63 12.29 19.14
N LYS A 181 -13.70 12.33 19.95
CA LYS A 181 -13.60 12.37 21.41
C LYS A 181 -12.77 11.20 21.96
N ASN A 182 -13.00 10.00 21.44
CA ASN A 182 -12.25 8.81 21.84
C ASN A 182 -10.76 8.92 21.46
N ILE A 183 -10.43 9.50 20.29
CA ILE A 183 -9.04 9.74 19.88
C ILE A 183 -8.31 10.65 20.88
N PHE A 184 -8.94 11.76 21.28
CA PHE A 184 -8.34 12.69 22.24
C PHE A 184 -8.21 12.06 23.64
N ALA A 185 -9.20 11.28 24.08
CA ALA A 185 -9.15 10.57 25.36
C ALA A 185 -8.03 9.53 25.39
N SER A 186 -7.86 8.75 24.32
CA SER A 186 -6.76 7.79 24.20
C SER A 186 -5.39 8.47 24.22
N ALA A 187 -5.24 9.61 23.52
CA ALA A 187 -4.00 10.37 23.53
C ALA A 187 -3.63 10.97 24.90
N ALA A 188 -4.64 11.33 25.72
CA ALA A 188 -4.41 11.84 27.07
C ALA A 188 -3.91 10.77 28.06
N HIS A 189 -4.29 9.50 27.85
CA HIS A 189 -3.87 8.38 28.70
C HIS A 189 -2.45 7.87 28.44
N GLU A 190 -1.89 8.10 27.25
CA GLU A 190 -0.56 7.58 26.87
C GLU A 190 0.63 8.47 27.28
N GLY A 191 0.38 9.61 27.96
CA GLY A 191 1.42 10.48 28.49
C GLY A 191 2.01 11.45 27.46
N GLY A 192 2.12 12.73 27.83
CA GLY A 192 2.53 13.83 26.96
C GLY A 192 3.92 13.68 26.33
N PRO A 193 4.21 14.42 25.23
CA PRO A 193 5.41 14.22 24.45
C PRO A 193 6.68 14.59 25.23
N ARG A 194 7.66 13.68 25.22
CA ARG A 194 9.08 14.05 25.23
C ARG A 194 9.32 14.90 24.00
N GLU A 195 9.86 16.11 24.19
CA GLU A 195 10.41 16.93 23.12
C GLU A 195 11.58 16.17 22.49
N GLU A 196 11.31 15.37 21.46
CA GLU A 196 12.35 14.92 20.54
C GLU A 196 12.49 16.01 19.49
N GLU A 197 13.61 16.75 19.56
CA GLU A 197 14.04 17.70 18.54
C GLU A 197 13.98 17.03 17.16
N GLU A 198 13.20 17.61 16.26
CA GLU A 198 13.20 17.25 14.84
C GLU A 198 14.60 17.50 14.27
N LYS A 199 15.36 16.43 14.03
CA LYS A 199 16.37 16.48 12.96
C LYS A 199 15.60 16.50 11.65
N GLU A 200 15.67 17.64 10.95
CA GLU A 200 15.37 17.73 9.52
C GLU A 200 16.17 16.65 8.79
N ASP A 201 15.56 15.49 8.57
CA ASP A 201 15.99 14.57 7.52
C ASP A 201 15.43 15.14 6.22
N ARG A 202 16.16 16.09 5.62
CA ARG A 202 16.00 16.44 4.20
C ARG A 202 16.40 15.22 3.39
N GLY A 203 15.53 14.22 3.37
CA GLY A 203 15.44 13.31 2.24
C GLY A 203 15.11 14.19 1.04
N GLU A 204 16.02 14.25 0.08
CA GLU A 204 15.79 14.82 -1.23
C GLU A 204 14.48 14.24 -1.77
N GLU A 205 13.41 15.04 -1.72
CA GLU A 205 12.24 14.82 -2.56
C GLU A 205 12.73 14.99 -3.99
N GLU A 206 13.02 13.87 -4.66
CA GLU A 206 13.00 13.84 -6.12
C GLU A 206 11.59 14.28 -6.53
N HIS A 207 11.51 15.56 -6.89
CA HIS A 207 10.41 16.24 -7.52
C HIS A 207 10.03 15.47 -8.80
N LEU A 208 9.17 14.46 -8.64
CA LEU A 208 8.46 13.80 -9.74
C LEU A 208 7.22 14.64 -10.09
N ASP A 209 7.41 15.92 -10.38
CA ASP A 209 6.48 16.66 -11.21
C ASP A 209 7.00 16.61 -12.64
N GLU A 210 6.79 15.45 -13.27
CA GLU A 210 6.84 15.34 -14.73
C GLU A 210 5.49 14.85 -15.23
N ILE A 211 4.58 15.82 -15.32
CA ILE A 211 3.81 16.12 -16.53
C ILE A 211 2.97 14.94 -17.07
N CYS A 212 1.72 14.90 -16.62
CA CYS A 212 0.62 14.25 -17.37
C CYS A 212 0.03 15.26 -18.35
N GLU A 213 0.83 15.69 -19.34
CA GLU A 213 0.31 16.40 -20.50
C GLU A 213 -0.18 15.40 -21.55
N PRO A 214 -1.33 15.65 -22.20
CA PRO A 214 -1.76 14.86 -23.34
C PRO A 214 -0.71 14.99 -24.45
N ILE A 215 -0.18 13.87 -24.93
CA ILE A 215 0.54 13.85 -26.20
C ILE A 215 -0.50 14.13 -27.28
N GLU A 216 -0.41 15.27 -27.93
CA GLU A 216 -1.17 15.53 -29.15
C GLU A 216 -0.74 14.49 -30.19
N ASP A 217 -1.71 13.71 -30.68
CA ASP A 217 -1.52 12.77 -31.78
C ASP A 217 -1.09 13.56 -33.01
N ASP A 218 0.19 13.47 -33.37
CA ASP A 218 0.68 13.98 -34.64
C ASP A 218 0.18 13.04 -35.75
N ASP A 219 -0.75 13.58 -36.54
CA ASP A 219 -1.33 13.00 -37.73
C ASP A 219 -0.22 12.68 -38.74
N ALA A 220 0.30 11.44 -38.70
CA ALA A 220 1.23 10.96 -39.69
C ALA A 220 0.86 9.54 -40.16
N SER A 221 0.36 9.51 -41.39
CA SER A 221 0.34 8.41 -42.35
C SER A 221 -0.82 7.41 -42.31
N ARG A 222 -1.95 7.90 -42.86
CA ARG A 222 -2.51 7.30 -44.07
C ARG A 222 -1.39 6.99 -45.08
N VAL A 223 -1.11 5.70 -45.35
CA VAL A 223 -1.06 5.06 -46.68
C VAL A 223 -1.32 3.57 -46.49
#